data_AF-A0A962Y6Q9-F1
#
_entry.id   AF-A0A962Y6Q9-F1
#
_cell.length_a   1.000
_cell.length_b   1.000
_cell.length_c   1.000
_cell.angle_alpha   90.00
_cell.angle_beta   90.00
_cell.angle_gamma   90.00
#
_symmetry.space_group_name_H-M   'P 1'
#
loop_
_entity.id
_entity.type
_entity.pdbx_description
1 polymer ?
#
loop_
_entity_poly.entity_id
_entity_poly.type
_entity_poly.pdbx_seq_one_letter_code
_entity_poly.pdbx_strand_id
1 'polypeptide(L)'
;MKITHNPNKYPSHKQYRLDCPACHEPGKQGKTLSINPVLGVYRCFRCDARGRLDSDTAPPSRQRIDAATRAAENIRREQERASRKARQLFGQARETGSSPYLERKQVAGYGVRFDGNGTLLIPARDAAGKLLTMQRIFPDGRKLFVTYAPKKGGFHLIPGDAEGPILLAEGYATAASLHEATGYTAVCAFDLGNLGPVFQALQTLYPEREIILCADNDPPNPKSLNPGMLAAINLGHQYGCRGRMAGI
;
A
#
# COMPACT_ATOMS: atom_id res chain seq x y z
N MET A 1 23.87 15.83 -24.14
CA MET A 1 24.00 14.66 -23.22
C MET A 1 22.71 13.86 -23.28
N LYS A 2 22.73 12.66 -23.87
CA LYS A 2 21.55 11.77 -23.92
C LYS A 2 21.41 11.08 -22.57
N ILE A 3 20.45 11.51 -21.77
CA ILE A 3 20.00 10.76 -20.60
C ILE A 3 19.06 9.67 -21.14
N THR A 4 19.56 8.45 -21.26
CA THR A 4 18.71 7.29 -21.54
C THR A 4 17.94 6.95 -20.28
N HIS A 5 16.68 7.39 -20.24
CA HIS A 5 15.71 6.92 -19.26
C HIS A 5 15.47 5.42 -19.54
N ASN A 6 15.76 4.55 -18.56
CA ASN A 6 15.44 3.13 -18.64
C ASN A 6 14.05 2.92 -17.99
N PRO A 7 12.99 2.66 -18.77
CA PRO A 7 11.62 2.57 -18.27
C PRO A 7 11.33 1.28 -17.48
N ASN A 8 12.30 0.39 -17.28
CA ASN A 8 12.11 -0.92 -16.63
C ASN A 8 12.47 -0.97 -15.14
N LYS A 9 12.50 0.16 -14.43
CA LYS A 9 12.72 0.15 -12.97
C LYS A 9 11.39 -0.10 -12.23
N TYR A 10 10.90 -1.35 -12.33
CA TYR A 10 9.86 -1.90 -11.46
C TYR A 10 10.23 -1.70 -9.98
N PRO A 11 9.25 -1.62 -9.06
CA PRO A 11 9.51 -1.45 -7.63
C PRO A 11 10.55 -2.46 -7.18
N SER A 12 11.50 -2.06 -6.34
CA SER A 12 12.63 -2.89 -5.93
C SER A 12 12.16 -4.18 -5.25
N HIS A 13 11.87 -5.20 -6.04
CA HIS A 13 11.62 -6.55 -5.58
C HIS A 13 12.94 -7.05 -4.98
N LYS A 14 12.87 -7.73 -3.84
CA LYS A 14 14.03 -8.17 -3.05
C LYS A 14 14.99 -8.95 -3.96
N GLN A 15 16.12 -8.33 -4.32
CA GLN A 15 17.16 -8.98 -5.10
C GLN A 15 18.14 -9.66 -4.13
N TYR A 16 18.31 -10.98 -4.23
CA TYR A 16 19.18 -11.77 -3.36
C TYR A 16 20.57 -11.88 -3.98
N ARG A 17 21.64 -11.63 -3.21
CA ARG A 17 23.02 -11.77 -3.67
C ARG A 17 23.68 -13.01 -3.06
N LEU A 18 24.17 -13.93 -3.88
CA LEU A 18 24.86 -15.17 -3.50
C LEU A 18 26.24 -15.25 -4.15
N ASP A 19 27.10 -16.14 -3.64
CA ASP A 19 28.27 -16.57 -4.39
C ASP A 19 27.80 -17.32 -5.64
N CYS A 20 28.32 -16.94 -6.80
CA CYS A 20 27.94 -17.59 -8.04
C CYS A 20 28.60 -18.96 -8.13
N PRO A 21 27.85 -20.08 -8.11
CA PRO A 21 28.46 -21.41 -8.15
C PRO A 21 29.23 -21.68 -9.45
N ALA A 22 28.98 -20.92 -10.52
CA ALA A 22 29.73 -21.02 -11.77
C ALA A 22 31.13 -20.36 -11.73
N CYS A 23 31.37 -19.41 -10.83
CA CYS A 23 32.65 -18.68 -10.77
C CYS A 23 33.15 -18.45 -9.34
N HIS A 24 32.67 -19.28 -8.41
CA HIS A 24 33.13 -19.25 -7.04
C HIS A 24 34.49 -19.94 -6.95
N GLU A 25 35.49 -19.24 -6.40
CA GLU A 25 36.83 -19.77 -6.14
C GLU A 25 37.02 -19.92 -4.62
N PRO A 26 37.48 -21.09 -4.13
CA PRO A 26 37.80 -21.26 -2.72
C PRO A 26 38.82 -20.21 -2.26
N GLY A 27 38.47 -19.44 -1.23
CA GLY A 27 39.33 -18.38 -0.68
C GLY A 27 39.09 -16.96 -1.22
N LYS A 28 38.27 -16.77 -2.27
CA LYS A 28 37.86 -15.43 -2.76
C LYS A 28 36.39 -15.14 -2.45
N GLN A 29 36.15 -14.27 -1.47
CA GLN A 29 34.80 -13.84 -1.10
C GLN A 29 34.19 -12.90 -2.16
N GLY A 30 32.91 -13.07 -2.49
CA GLY A 30 32.17 -12.08 -3.27
C GLY A 30 30.83 -12.57 -3.78
N LYS A 31 29.74 -12.02 -3.21
CA LYS A 31 28.35 -12.30 -3.59
C LYS A 31 27.99 -11.66 -4.93
N THR A 32 28.35 -12.37 -5.99
CA THR A 32 28.28 -11.88 -7.36
C THR A 32 26.95 -12.19 -8.02
N LEU A 33 26.23 -13.24 -7.62
CA LEU A 33 24.95 -13.68 -8.17
C LEU A 33 23.74 -12.93 -7.58
N SER A 34 23.15 -11.97 -8.29
CA SER A 34 21.87 -11.34 -7.97
C SER A 34 20.69 -12.17 -8.44
N ILE A 35 19.58 -12.16 -7.71
CA ILE A 35 18.42 -13.03 -7.95
C ILE A 35 17.14 -12.28 -7.63
N ASN A 36 16.21 -12.22 -8.55
CA ASN A 36 14.87 -11.72 -8.31
C ASN A 36 13.88 -12.89 -8.38
N PRO A 37 13.39 -13.40 -7.24
CA PRO A 37 12.46 -14.54 -7.23
C PRO A 37 11.04 -14.17 -7.65
N VAL A 38 10.70 -12.89 -7.65
CA VAL A 38 9.40 -12.42 -8.17
C VAL A 38 9.41 -12.47 -9.69
N LEU A 39 10.51 -12.05 -10.31
CA LEU A 39 10.70 -12.11 -11.76
C LEU A 39 11.24 -13.47 -12.22
N GLY A 40 11.62 -14.35 -11.29
CA GLY A 40 12.23 -15.64 -11.59
C GLY A 40 13.54 -15.50 -12.36
N VAL A 41 14.38 -14.49 -12.08
CA VAL A 41 15.64 -14.26 -12.81
C VAL A 41 16.83 -14.17 -11.87
N TYR A 42 18.02 -14.47 -12.38
CA TYR A 42 19.28 -14.19 -11.73
C TYR A 42 20.29 -13.58 -12.69
N ARG A 43 21.31 -12.94 -12.14
CA ARG A 43 22.48 -12.40 -12.84
C ARG A 43 23.67 -12.31 -11.92
N CYS A 44 24.76 -12.96 -12.28
CA CYS A 44 26.07 -12.82 -11.70
C CYS A 44 26.74 -11.56 -12.26
N PHE A 45 27.39 -10.78 -11.42
CA PHE A 45 28.07 -9.55 -11.80
C PHE A 45 29.58 -9.76 -11.97
N ARG A 46 30.06 -10.99 -11.76
CA ARG A 46 31.47 -11.36 -11.96
C ARG A 46 31.68 -12.13 -13.26
N CYS A 47 30.93 -13.21 -13.47
CA CYS A 47 31.02 -13.99 -14.71
C CYS A 47 29.88 -13.70 -15.70
N ASP A 48 29.08 -12.66 -15.45
CA ASP A 48 27.84 -12.31 -16.16
C ASP A 48 26.79 -13.43 -16.27
N ALA A 49 26.99 -14.57 -15.58
CA ALA A 49 26.06 -15.70 -15.58
C ALA A 49 24.66 -15.24 -15.17
N ARG A 50 23.75 -15.21 -16.12
CA ARG A 50 22.40 -14.70 -15.95
C ARG A 50 21.43 -15.68 -16.57
N GLY A 51 20.24 -15.73 -16.02
CA GLY A 51 19.26 -16.70 -16.47
C GLY A 51 18.00 -16.56 -15.66
N ARG A 52 17.10 -17.50 -15.89
CA ARG A 52 15.91 -17.62 -15.06
C ARG A 52 16.20 -18.57 -13.90
N LEU A 53 15.54 -18.37 -12.76
CA LEU A 53 15.67 -19.24 -11.59
C LEU A 53 15.19 -20.67 -11.84
N ASP A 54 14.39 -20.85 -12.89
CA ASP A 54 13.94 -22.14 -13.41
C ASP A 54 14.88 -22.71 -14.49
N SER A 55 16.02 -22.06 -14.78
CA SER A 55 16.98 -22.49 -15.81
C SER A 55 18.26 -23.10 -15.22
N ASP A 56 18.77 -24.15 -15.85
CA ASP A 56 19.85 -25.03 -15.35
C ASP A 56 21.28 -24.44 -15.39
N THR A 57 21.47 -23.11 -15.41
CA THR A 57 22.80 -22.47 -15.40
C THR A 57 23.04 -21.73 -14.08
N ALA A 58 24.22 -21.90 -13.45
CA ALA A 58 24.27 -22.24 -12.01
C ALA A 58 23.66 -21.22 -10.98
N PRO A 59 22.53 -21.57 -10.31
CA PRO A 59 21.63 -20.74 -9.48
C PRO A 59 21.60 -21.13 -7.96
N PRO A 60 20.79 -20.49 -7.09
CA PRO A 60 20.61 -20.87 -5.67
C PRO A 60 20.35 -22.36 -5.48
N SER A 61 20.82 -22.92 -4.36
CA SER A 61 20.52 -24.32 -4.04
C SER A 61 19.01 -24.53 -3.98
N ARG A 62 18.55 -25.62 -4.62
CA ARG A 62 17.13 -26.00 -4.71
C ARG A 62 16.40 -25.90 -3.37
N GLN A 63 17.06 -26.30 -2.28
CA GLN A 63 16.51 -26.22 -0.93
C GLN A 63 16.13 -24.78 -0.48
N ARG A 64 16.91 -23.75 -0.86
CA ARG A 64 16.61 -22.35 -0.49
C ARG A 64 15.51 -21.75 -1.34
N ILE A 65 15.42 -22.16 -2.61
CA ILE A 65 14.30 -21.79 -3.49
C ILE A 65 13.03 -22.44 -2.94
N ASP A 66 13.05 -23.74 -2.69
CA ASP A 66 11.91 -24.50 -2.16
C ASP A 66 11.44 -23.96 -0.82
N ALA A 67 12.35 -23.62 0.09
CA ALA A 67 12.01 -23.02 1.39
C ALA A 67 11.38 -21.63 1.24
N ALA A 68 11.90 -20.79 0.34
CA ALA A 68 11.35 -19.46 0.08
C ALA A 68 9.97 -19.53 -0.58
N THR A 69 9.78 -20.46 -1.53
CA THR A 69 8.50 -20.72 -2.20
C THR A 69 7.47 -21.22 -1.19
N ARG A 70 7.81 -22.23 -0.37
CA ARG A 70 6.92 -22.73 0.70
C ARG A 70 6.56 -21.64 1.70
N ALA A 71 7.52 -20.80 2.10
CA ALA A 71 7.25 -19.68 3.00
C ALA A 71 6.31 -18.64 2.36
N ALA A 72 6.51 -18.30 1.09
CA ALA A 72 5.65 -17.38 0.35
C ALA A 72 4.23 -17.93 0.18
N GLU A 73 4.09 -19.22 -0.13
CA GLU A 73 2.80 -19.91 -0.19
C GLU A 73 2.08 -19.94 1.15
N ASN A 74 2.80 -20.19 2.25
CA ASN A 74 2.24 -20.17 3.60
C ASN A 74 1.72 -18.77 3.96
N ILE A 75 2.50 -17.72 3.69
CA ILE A 75 2.08 -16.32 3.89
C ILE A 75 0.84 -16.02 3.05
N ARG A 76 0.81 -16.43 1.77
CA ARG A 76 -0.36 -16.20 0.89
C ARG A 76 -1.61 -16.91 1.40
N ARG A 77 -1.48 -18.16 1.88
CA ARG A 77 -2.59 -18.93 2.46
C ARG A 77 -3.12 -18.27 3.73
N GLU A 78 -2.23 -17.76 4.59
CA GLU A 78 -2.60 -17.06 5.81
C GLU A 78 -3.30 -15.73 5.51
N GLN A 79 -2.77 -14.95 4.56
CA GLN A 79 -3.39 -13.71 4.09
C GLN A 79 -4.80 -13.95 3.54
N GLU A 80 -5.00 -14.96 2.69
CA GLU A 80 -6.33 -15.24 2.14
C GLU A 80 -7.31 -15.72 3.23
N ARG A 81 -6.84 -16.52 4.22
CA ARG A 81 -7.65 -16.87 5.40
C ARG A 81 -8.08 -15.62 6.17
N ALA A 82 -7.16 -14.70 6.42
CA ALA A 82 -7.43 -13.46 7.12
C ALA A 82 -8.37 -12.53 6.34
N SER A 83 -8.19 -12.39 5.02
CA SER A 83 -9.11 -11.62 4.17
C SER A 83 -10.51 -12.23 4.10
N ARG A 84 -10.64 -13.56 4.05
CA ARG A 84 -11.95 -14.22 4.15
C ARG A 84 -12.64 -13.90 5.47
N LYS A 85 -11.92 -13.96 6.58
CA LYS A 85 -12.44 -13.57 7.90
C LYS A 85 -12.87 -12.09 7.92
N ALA A 86 -12.08 -11.20 7.32
CA ALA A 86 -12.44 -9.78 7.19
C ALA A 86 -13.75 -9.59 6.42
N ARG A 87 -13.93 -10.28 5.28
CA ARG A 87 -15.17 -10.25 4.48
C ARG A 87 -16.37 -10.76 5.26
N GLN A 88 -16.22 -11.87 5.99
CA GLN A 88 -17.30 -12.41 6.81
C GLN A 88 -17.73 -11.44 7.90
N LEU A 89 -16.77 -10.93 8.68
CA LEU A 89 -17.06 -9.98 9.77
C LEU A 89 -17.68 -8.68 9.25
N PHE A 90 -17.12 -8.13 8.17
CA PHE A 90 -17.67 -6.94 7.54
C PHE A 90 -19.09 -7.22 7.00
N GLY A 91 -19.31 -8.38 6.39
CA GLY A 91 -20.59 -8.85 5.87
C GLY A 91 -21.70 -8.92 6.91
N GLN A 92 -21.37 -9.29 8.15
CA GLN A 92 -22.30 -9.43 9.27
C GLN A 92 -22.53 -8.14 10.05
N ALA A 93 -21.70 -7.12 9.83
CA ALA A 93 -21.80 -5.84 10.51
C ALA A 93 -22.96 -5.00 9.98
N ARG A 94 -23.46 -4.09 10.80
CA ARG A 94 -24.59 -3.22 10.48
C ARG A 94 -24.15 -2.10 9.55
N GLU A 95 -24.99 -1.72 8.60
CA GLU A 95 -24.73 -0.60 7.69
C GLU A 95 -24.99 0.75 8.36
N THR A 96 -25.86 0.78 9.36
CA THR A 96 -26.17 1.95 10.17
C THR A 96 -25.79 1.71 11.63
N GLY A 97 -25.40 2.78 12.32
CA GLY A 97 -24.98 2.75 13.71
C GLY A 97 -24.33 4.05 14.13
N SER A 98 -23.87 4.10 15.38
CA SER A 98 -23.08 5.21 15.92
C SER A 98 -21.68 4.74 16.29
N SER A 99 -20.75 5.69 16.35
CA SER A 99 -19.39 5.44 16.82
C SER A 99 -18.86 6.68 17.54
N PRO A 100 -18.35 6.54 18.78
CA PRO A 100 -17.73 7.65 19.50
C PRO A 100 -16.59 8.32 18.72
N TYR A 101 -15.95 7.58 17.79
CA TYR A 101 -14.93 8.13 16.92
C TYR A 101 -15.48 9.14 15.91
N LEU A 102 -16.58 8.80 15.23
CA LEU A 102 -17.22 9.67 14.24
C LEU A 102 -17.78 10.92 14.92
N GLU A 103 -18.43 10.75 16.07
CA GLU A 103 -18.92 11.85 16.90
C GLU A 103 -17.77 12.78 17.32
N ARG A 104 -16.68 12.24 17.88
CA ARG A 104 -15.53 13.07 18.27
C ARG A 104 -14.88 13.78 17.09
N LYS A 105 -14.86 13.15 15.91
CA LYS A 105 -14.30 13.73 14.69
C LYS A 105 -15.26 14.62 13.93
N GLN A 106 -16.54 14.68 14.32
CA GLN A 106 -17.60 15.49 13.70
C GLN A 106 -17.71 15.22 12.18
N VAL A 107 -17.70 13.95 11.80
CA VAL A 107 -17.84 13.50 10.40
C VAL A 107 -18.81 12.33 10.30
N ALA A 108 -19.45 12.17 9.14
CA ALA A 108 -20.39 11.09 8.87
C ALA A 108 -19.70 9.76 8.49
N GLY A 109 -20.51 8.70 8.52
CA GLY A 109 -20.12 7.34 8.14
C GLY A 109 -20.45 7.03 6.68
N TYR A 110 -19.49 7.20 5.76
CA TYR A 110 -19.63 6.92 4.34
C TYR A 110 -19.05 5.55 3.97
N GLY A 111 -19.91 4.61 3.57
CA GLY A 111 -19.48 3.26 3.12
C GLY A 111 -18.78 2.42 4.20
N VAL A 112 -18.95 2.81 5.46
CA VAL A 112 -18.45 2.12 6.66
C VAL A 112 -19.54 1.21 7.23
N ARG A 113 -19.16 0.36 8.19
CA ARG A 113 -20.09 -0.47 8.95
C ARG A 113 -19.83 -0.35 10.44
N PHE A 114 -20.77 -0.85 11.23
CA PHE A 114 -20.78 -0.75 12.68
C PHE A 114 -20.96 -2.13 13.30
N ASP A 115 -20.20 -2.43 14.35
CA ASP A 115 -20.55 -3.54 15.23
C ASP A 115 -21.55 -3.10 16.31
N GLY A 116 -22.04 -4.06 17.10
CA GLY A 116 -23.00 -3.80 18.17
C GLY A 116 -22.41 -3.04 19.38
N ASN A 117 -21.11 -2.77 19.41
CA ASN A 117 -20.38 -2.19 20.55
C ASN A 117 -19.83 -0.79 20.25
N GLY A 118 -20.24 -0.16 19.14
CA GLY A 118 -19.77 1.17 18.73
C GLY A 118 -18.42 1.17 18.02
N THR A 119 -17.89 -0.01 17.64
CA THR A 119 -16.69 -0.10 16.79
C THR A 119 -17.06 0.26 15.36
N LEU A 120 -16.34 1.22 14.79
CA LEU A 120 -16.42 1.57 13.38
C LEU A 120 -15.55 0.63 12.55
N LEU A 121 -16.10 0.11 11.46
CA LEU A 121 -15.41 -0.76 10.51
C LEU A 121 -15.27 -0.04 9.16
N ILE A 122 -14.04 0.30 8.80
CA ILE A 122 -13.73 0.97 7.53
C ILE A 122 -13.11 -0.05 6.58
N PRO A 123 -13.75 -0.38 5.43
CA PRO A 123 -13.25 -1.40 4.53
C PRO A 123 -12.01 -0.92 3.75
N ALA A 124 -11.01 -1.80 3.60
CA ALA A 124 -9.86 -1.56 2.73
C ALA A 124 -9.96 -2.47 1.50
N ARG A 125 -10.20 -1.89 0.34
CA ARG A 125 -10.40 -2.58 -0.94
C ARG A 125 -9.22 -2.33 -1.87
N ASP A 126 -8.89 -3.34 -2.67
CA ASP A 126 -7.94 -3.15 -3.77
C ASP A 126 -8.57 -2.40 -4.95
N ALA A 127 -7.77 -2.15 -5.98
CA ALA A 127 -8.20 -1.47 -7.19
C ALA A 127 -9.35 -2.18 -7.94
N ALA A 128 -9.53 -3.48 -7.74
CA ALA A 128 -10.63 -4.25 -8.31
C ALA A 128 -11.89 -4.24 -7.42
N GLY A 129 -11.87 -3.49 -6.31
CA GLY A 129 -12.97 -3.41 -5.35
C GLY A 129 -13.04 -4.59 -4.37
N LYS A 130 -12.10 -5.54 -4.43
CA LYS A 130 -12.07 -6.72 -3.56
C LYS A 130 -11.66 -6.28 -2.15
N LEU A 131 -12.46 -6.64 -1.15
CA LEU A 131 -12.10 -6.38 0.25
C LEU A 131 -10.88 -7.23 0.65
N LEU A 132 -9.79 -6.53 0.99
CA LEU A 132 -8.55 -7.11 1.48
C LEU A 132 -8.56 -7.28 2.99
N THR A 133 -8.93 -6.22 3.70
CA THR A 133 -8.99 -6.12 5.16
C THR A 133 -9.97 -5.01 5.56
N MET A 134 -10.05 -4.69 6.85
CA MET A 134 -10.77 -3.52 7.36
C MET A 134 -10.00 -2.92 8.54
N GLN A 135 -10.04 -1.60 8.67
CA GLN A 135 -9.62 -0.91 9.90
C GLN A 135 -10.80 -0.90 10.87
N ARG A 136 -10.56 -1.34 12.10
CA ARG A 136 -11.51 -1.27 13.21
C ARG A 136 -11.10 -0.12 14.11
N ILE A 137 -12.02 0.78 14.38
CA ILE A 137 -11.82 1.86 15.35
C ILE A 137 -12.75 1.60 16.53
N PHE A 138 -12.16 1.21 17.66
CA PHE A 138 -12.89 0.90 18.88
C PHE A 138 -13.37 2.18 19.57
N PRO A 139 -14.38 2.10 20.47
CA PRO A 139 -14.86 3.25 21.24
C PRO A 139 -13.76 4.03 21.96
N ASP A 140 -12.73 3.33 22.46
CA ASP A 140 -11.57 3.91 23.14
C ASP A 140 -10.56 4.60 22.20
N GLY A 141 -10.81 4.60 20.89
CA GLY A 141 -9.98 5.23 19.87
C GLY A 141 -8.84 4.37 19.33
N ARG A 142 -8.61 3.15 19.85
CA ARG A 142 -7.64 2.22 19.25
C ARG A 142 -8.05 1.89 17.82
N LYS A 143 -7.09 1.92 16.90
CA LYS A 143 -7.28 1.58 15.48
C LYS A 143 -6.50 0.32 15.14
N LEU A 144 -7.17 -0.76 14.75
CA LEU A 144 -6.52 -2.04 14.44
C LEU A 144 -7.04 -2.64 13.14
N PHE A 145 -6.14 -3.21 12.35
CA PHE A 145 -6.50 -4.04 11.21
C PHE A 145 -6.79 -5.49 11.61
N VAL A 146 -7.37 -6.26 10.70
CA VAL A 146 -7.44 -7.71 10.84
C VAL A 146 -6.03 -8.30 10.71
N THR A 147 -5.57 -9.00 11.75
CA THR A 147 -4.23 -9.59 11.80
C THR A 147 -3.99 -10.50 10.60
N TYR A 148 -2.78 -10.43 10.03
CA TYR A 148 -2.33 -11.14 8.83
C TYR A 148 -3.02 -10.78 7.51
N ALA A 149 -4.09 -9.97 7.52
CA ALA A 149 -4.73 -9.57 6.28
C ALA A 149 -3.86 -8.52 5.53
N PRO A 150 -3.78 -8.58 4.19
CA PRO A 150 -3.05 -7.59 3.41
C PRO A 150 -3.71 -6.22 3.50
N LYS A 151 -2.87 -5.17 3.62
CA LYS A 151 -3.29 -3.76 3.67
C LYS A 151 -2.74 -2.94 2.50
N LYS A 152 -1.51 -3.24 2.07
CA LYS A 152 -0.78 -2.44 1.08
C LYS A 152 -1.57 -2.30 -0.22
N GLY A 153 -1.74 -1.06 -0.68
CA GLY A 153 -2.54 -0.72 -1.87
C GLY A 153 -4.05 -0.81 -1.67
N GLY A 154 -4.51 -1.26 -0.50
CA GLY A 154 -5.91 -1.22 -0.12
C GLY A 154 -6.30 0.17 0.39
N PHE A 155 -7.45 0.67 -0.02
CA PHE A 155 -7.97 1.99 0.34
C PHE A 155 -9.47 1.95 0.61
N HIS A 156 -9.99 2.99 1.26
CA HIS A 156 -11.43 3.25 1.35
C HIS A 156 -11.78 4.44 0.45
N LEU A 157 -12.77 4.27 -0.41
CA LEU A 157 -13.23 5.29 -1.36
C LEU A 157 -14.62 5.78 -0.94
N ILE A 158 -14.75 7.10 -0.84
CA ILE A 158 -16.00 7.82 -0.61
C ILE A 158 -16.39 8.45 -1.96
N PRO A 159 -17.37 7.90 -2.68
CA PRO A 159 -17.77 8.43 -3.98
C PRO A 159 -18.33 9.84 -3.84
N GLY A 160 -17.90 10.74 -4.71
CA GLY A 160 -18.45 12.08 -4.85
C GLY A 160 -18.61 12.44 -6.33
N ASP A 161 -18.45 13.70 -6.67
CA ASP A 161 -18.43 14.16 -8.05
C ASP A 161 -17.43 13.34 -8.89
N ALA A 162 -17.90 12.82 -10.02
CA ALA A 162 -17.13 11.99 -10.94
C ALA A 162 -16.21 12.83 -11.84
N GLU A 163 -16.58 14.09 -12.09
CA GLU A 163 -15.84 15.02 -12.96
C GLU A 163 -14.80 15.84 -12.17
N GLY A 164 -14.96 15.93 -10.84
CA GLY A 164 -14.02 16.61 -9.95
C GLY A 164 -12.71 15.84 -9.72
N PRO A 165 -11.74 16.43 -8.99
CA PRO A 165 -10.52 15.74 -8.58
C PRO A 165 -10.81 14.61 -7.57
N ILE A 166 -9.83 13.72 -7.39
CA ILE A 166 -9.82 12.73 -6.31
C ILE A 166 -8.94 13.24 -5.18
N LEU A 167 -9.50 13.36 -3.98
CA LEU A 167 -8.82 13.84 -2.79
C LEU A 167 -8.28 12.65 -2.00
N LEU A 168 -6.96 12.45 -1.99
CA LEU A 168 -6.30 11.34 -1.30
C LEU A 168 -5.74 11.81 0.05
N ALA A 169 -6.32 11.31 1.13
CA ALA A 169 -5.92 11.59 2.51
C ALA A 169 -5.37 10.35 3.23
N GLU A 170 -4.61 10.59 4.29
CA GLU A 170 -4.10 9.51 5.15
C GLU A 170 -5.23 8.83 5.94
N GLY A 171 -6.04 9.60 6.66
CA GLY A 171 -7.03 9.10 7.60
C GLY A 171 -8.47 9.20 7.09
N TYR A 172 -9.35 8.35 7.64
CA TYR A 172 -10.77 8.36 7.29
C TYR A 172 -11.46 9.68 7.64
N ALA A 173 -11.15 10.26 8.82
CA ALA A 173 -11.79 11.50 9.24
C ALA A 173 -11.48 12.64 8.27
N THR A 174 -10.19 12.83 7.93
CA THR A 174 -9.74 13.81 6.94
C THR A 174 -10.40 13.57 5.57
N ALA A 175 -10.45 12.32 5.09
CA ALA A 175 -11.14 12.00 3.84
C ALA A 175 -12.65 12.33 3.88
N ALA A 176 -13.33 12.04 4.98
CA ALA A 176 -14.75 12.36 5.16
C ALA A 176 -14.98 13.88 5.21
N SER A 177 -14.16 14.63 5.96
CA SER A 177 -14.24 16.10 6.01
C SER A 177 -14.03 16.75 4.64
N LEU A 178 -13.05 16.26 3.87
CA LEU A 178 -12.82 16.72 2.48
C LEU A 178 -14.04 16.50 1.60
N HIS A 179 -14.63 15.31 1.69
CA HIS A 179 -15.83 14.96 0.94
C HIS A 179 -17.02 15.84 1.34
N GLU A 180 -17.26 16.03 2.64
CA GLU A 180 -18.34 16.87 3.15
C GLU A 180 -18.18 18.34 2.74
N ALA A 181 -16.96 18.86 2.73
CA ALA A 181 -16.68 20.24 2.38
C ALA A 181 -16.75 20.54 0.87
N THR A 182 -16.46 19.55 0.02
CA THR A 182 -16.27 19.78 -1.43
C THR A 182 -17.25 19.02 -2.32
N GLY A 183 -17.86 17.95 -1.83
CA GLY A 183 -18.61 16.99 -2.63
C GLY A 183 -17.75 16.09 -3.54
N TYR A 184 -16.43 16.26 -3.56
CA TYR A 184 -15.52 15.48 -4.41
C TYR A 184 -15.30 14.06 -3.90
N THR A 185 -14.85 13.19 -4.80
CA THR A 185 -14.44 11.83 -4.42
C THR A 185 -13.25 11.91 -3.47
N ALA A 186 -13.34 11.28 -2.31
CA ALA A 186 -12.27 11.24 -1.32
C ALA A 186 -11.81 9.80 -1.05
N VAL A 187 -10.51 9.62 -0.80
CA VAL A 187 -9.88 8.32 -0.58
C VAL A 187 -9.05 8.35 0.70
N CYS A 188 -9.24 7.35 1.55
CA CYS A 188 -8.45 7.12 2.75
C CYS A 188 -7.41 6.03 2.49
N ALA A 189 -6.13 6.38 2.63
CA ALA A 189 -4.99 5.46 2.50
C ALA A 189 -4.67 4.70 3.80
N PHE A 190 -5.29 5.06 4.91
CA PHE A 190 -5.09 4.56 6.28
C PHE A 190 -3.79 4.93 6.99
N ASP A 191 -2.68 5.12 6.27
CA ASP A 191 -1.39 5.55 6.83
C ASP A 191 -0.43 6.08 5.75
N LEU A 192 0.58 6.83 6.17
CA LEU A 192 1.61 7.41 5.30
C LEU A 192 2.31 6.40 4.39
N GLY A 193 2.61 5.20 4.91
CA GLY A 193 3.31 4.15 4.16
C GLY A 193 2.48 3.57 3.02
N ASN A 194 1.16 3.81 3.03
CA ASN A 194 0.23 3.30 2.04
C ASN A 194 -0.21 4.37 1.02
N LEU A 195 0.08 5.65 1.24
CA LEU A 195 -0.24 6.74 0.29
C LEU A 195 0.32 6.47 -1.10
N GLY A 196 1.61 6.14 -1.23
CA GLY A 196 2.24 5.88 -2.53
C GLY A 196 1.62 4.70 -3.30
N PRO A 197 1.48 3.51 -2.69
CA PRO A 197 0.77 2.39 -3.32
C PRO A 197 -0.67 2.72 -3.74
N VAL A 198 -1.44 3.44 -2.91
CA VAL A 198 -2.81 3.84 -3.23
C VAL A 198 -2.83 4.87 -4.37
N PHE A 199 -1.93 5.84 -4.33
CA PHE A 199 -1.78 6.84 -5.39
C PHE A 199 -1.56 6.20 -6.77
N GLN A 200 -0.64 5.23 -6.86
CA GLN A 200 -0.40 4.47 -8.09
C GLN A 200 -1.64 3.69 -8.56
N ALA A 201 -2.37 3.09 -7.63
CA ALA A 201 -3.61 2.39 -7.94
C ALA A 201 -4.67 3.35 -8.51
N LEU A 202 -4.83 4.53 -7.91
CA LEU A 202 -5.77 5.56 -8.38
C LEU A 202 -5.38 6.11 -9.75
N GLN A 203 -4.09 6.37 -10.03
CA GLN A 203 -3.63 6.77 -11.36
C GLN A 203 -3.95 5.73 -12.44
N THR A 204 -3.89 4.44 -12.08
CA THR A 204 -4.22 3.36 -13.00
C THR A 204 -5.72 3.28 -13.26
N LEU A 205 -6.54 3.49 -12.22
CA LEU A 205 -8.01 3.43 -12.31
C LEU A 205 -8.62 4.67 -12.96
N TYR A 206 -8.03 5.83 -12.73
CA TYR A 206 -8.55 7.14 -13.13
C TYR A 206 -7.44 7.98 -13.80
N PRO A 207 -6.93 7.54 -14.97
CA PRO A 207 -5.77 8.16 -15.61
C PRO A 207 -5.97 9.64 -15.98
N GLU A 208 -7.21 10.04 -16.25
CA GLU A 208 -7.57 11.40 -16.66
C GLU A 208 -7.98 12.31 -15.48
N ARG A 209 -8.16 11.77 -14.27
CA ARG A 209 -8.60 12.56 -13.11
C ARG A 209 -7.40 13.10 -12.35
N GLU A 210 -7.45 14.38 -11.98
CA GLU A 210 -6.47 14.97 -11.07
C GLU A 210 -6.57 14.30 -9.69
N ILE A 211 -5.44 13.86 -9.15
CA ILE A 211 -5.36 13.31 -7.79
C ILE A 211 -4.61 14.33 -6.92
N ILE A 212 -5.29 14.81 -5.87
CA ILE A 212 -4.78 15.81 -4.94
C ILE A 212 -4.45 15.11 -3.62
N LEU A 213 -3.19 15.23 -3.18
CA LEU A 213 -2.75 14.70 -1.89
C LEU A 213 -3.09 15.70 -0.79
N CYS A 214 -3.92 15.27 0.15
CA CYS A 214 -4.38 16.09 1.28
C CYS A 214 -3.73 15.56 2.56
N ALA A 215 -2.83 16.35 3.14
CA ALA A 215 -2.22 16.05 4.44
C ALA A 215 -3.03 16.71 5.57
N ASP A 216 -3.08 16.07 6.74
CA ASP A 216 -3.60 16.74 7.94
C ASP A 216 -2.75 17.98 8.23
N ASN A 217 -3.40 19.09 8.60
CA ASN A 217 -2.74 20.34 8.96
C ASN A 217 -2.40 20.44 10.45
N ASP A 218 -2.30 19.31 11.16
CA ASP A 218 -1.81 19.30 12.54
C ASP A 218 -0.30 19.55 12.54
N PRO A 219 0.24 20.62 13.15
CA PRO A 219 1.68 20.84 13.18
C PRO A 219 2.35 19.89 14.18
N PRO A 220 3.17 18.91 13.77
CA PRO A 220 4.08 18.27 14.70
C PRO A 220 5.29 19.18 14.83
N ASN A 221 5.32 19.94 15.92
CA ASN A 221 6.42 20.83 16.30
C ASN A 221 6.65 21.97 15.27
N PRO A 222 6.57 23.26 15.67
CA PRO A 222 6.81 24.40 14.75
C PRO A 222 8.20 24.42 14.09
N LYS A 223 9.10 23.49 14.43
CA LYS A 223 10.44 23.32 13.87
C LYS A 223 10.57 22.23 12.80
N SER A 224 9.52 21.47 12.50
CA SER A 224 9.56 20.40 11.50
C SER A 224 8.33 20.39 10.61
N LEU A 225 8.52 20.08 9.31
CA LEU A 225 7.38 19.81 8.43
C LEU A 225 6.57 18.63 8.96
N ASN A 226 5.24 18.73 8.88
CA ASN A 226 4.33 17.61 9.14
C ASN A 226 4.73 16.37 8.30
N PRO A 227 4.86 15.16 8.89
CA PRO A 227 5.21 13.94 8.15
C PRO A 227 4.27 13.63 6.97
N GLY A 228 2.98 13.87 7.11
CA GLY A 228 1.99 13.80 6.03
C GLY A 228 2.22 14.83 4.94
N MET A 229 2.60 16.05 5.30
CA MET A 229 2.99 17.07 4.33
C MET A 229 4.28 16.67 3.58
N LEU A 230 5.30 16.17 4.29
CA LEU A 230 6.53 15.69 3.68
C LEU A 230 6.26 14.51 2.74
N ALA A 231 5.38 13.59 3.13
CA ALA A 231 4.96 12.47 2.29
C ALA A 231 4.24 12.97 1.02
N ALA A 232 3.33 13.94 1.15
CA ALA A 232 2.62 14.52 0.02
C ALA A 232 3.57 15.23 -0.96
N ILE A 233 4.52 16.02 -0.46
CA ILE A 233 5.55 16.69 -1.28
C ILE A 233 6.41 15.67 -2.02
N ASN A 234 6.91 14.65 -1.32
CA ASN A 234 7.77 13.63 -1.91
C ASN A 234 7.04 12.85 -3.01
N LEU A 235 5.77 12.51 -2.78
CA LEU A 235 4.93 11.85 -3.79
C LEU A 235 4.64 12.78 -4.98
N GLY A 236 4.33 14.05 -4.73
CA GLY A 236 4.15 15.06 -5.78
C GLY A 236 5.37 15.17 -6.69
N HIS A 237 6.58 15.24 -6.11
CA HIS A 237 7.84 15.22 -6.86
C HIS A 237 8.06 13.90 -7.63
N GLN A 238 7.76 12.77 -7.00
CA GLN A 238 7.99 11.45 -7.59
C GLN A 238 7.09 11.19 -8.80
N TYR A 239 5.85 11.68 -8.79
CA TYR A 239 4.83 11.36 -9.79
C TYR A 239 4.41 12.54 -10.69
N GLY A 240 5.04 13.72 -10.55
CA GLY A 240 4.77 14.88 -11.39
C GLY A 240 3.40 15.52 -11.15
N CYS A 241 2.81 15.29 -9.98
CA CYS A 241 1.47 15.75 -9.65
C CYS A 241 1.52 17.10 -8.95
N ARG A 242 0.50 17.94 -9.17
CA ARG A 242 0.32 19.17 -8.41
C ARG A 242 -0.16 18.78 -7.02
N GLY A 243 0.78 18.47 -6.13
CA GLY A 243 0.52 18.38 -4.69
C GLY A 243 0.07 19.76 -4.20
N ARG A 244 -1.24 20.05 -4.29
CA ARG A 244 -1.80 21.27 -3.73
C ARG A 244 -2.15 21.00 -2.28
N MET A 245 -1.61 21.82 -1.40
CA MET A 245 -2.02 21.90 -0.01
C MET A 245 -3.47 22.39 0.03
N ALA A 246 -4.39 21.56 0.48
CA ALA A 246 -5.66 22.01 1.02
C ALA A 246 -5.53 21.86 2.54
N GLY A 247 -5.25 22.97 3.22
CA GLY A 247 -5.39 23.01 4.67
C GLY A 247 -6.88 22.90 4.98
N ILE A 248 -7.24 21.94 5.82
CA ILE A 248 -8.56 21.83 6.44
C ILE A 248 -8.35 22.02 7.93
#